data_AF-A0A2E5M8K1-F1
#
_entry.id   AF-A0A2E5M8K1-F1
#
_cell.length_a   1.000
_cell.length_b   1.000
_cell.length_c   1.000
_cell.angle_alpha   90.00
_cell.angle_beta   90.00
_cell.angle_gamma   90.00
#
_symmetry.space_group_name_H-M   'P 1'
#
loop_
_entity.id
_entity.type
_entity.pdbx_description
1 polymer ?
#
loop_
_entity_poly.entity_id
_entity_poly.type
_entity_poly.pdbx_seq_one_letter_code
_entity_poly.pdbx_strand_id
1 'polypeptide(L)'
;FISDLEDVHTLFQEFVGTHRPQIDLEQVATGETWYGQRAIDLSLVDQISTSDEYLTRACESADVYRVHWVEHKKPIERLAAKVETSLQRWLGVDIRSWRRPG
;
A
#
# COMPACT_ATOMS: atom_id res chain seq x y z
N PHE A 1 26.07 4.62 -20.06
CA PHE A 1 24.67 4.22 -20.32
C PHE A 1 24.52 2.71 -20.47
N ILE A 2 25.11 2.04 -21.49
CA ILE A 2 25.04 0.56 -21.56
C ILE A 2 25.80 -0.07 -20.38
N SER A 3 27.03 0.39 -20.09
CA SER A 3 27.81 -0.03 -18.90
C SER A 3 27.02 0.18 -17.61
N ASP A 4 26.40 1.35 -17.44
CA ASP A 4 25.65 1.67 -16.23
C ASP A 4 24.45 0.73 -16.02
N LEU A 5 23.83 0.24 -17.11
CA LEU A 5 22.75 -0.73 -17.04
C LEU A 5 23.25 -2.12 -16.65
N GLU A 6 24.38 -2.56 -17.20
CA GLU A 6 25.04 -3.82 -16.86
C GLU A 6 25.51 -3.83 -15.39
N ASP A 7 26.04 -2.70 -14.91
CA ASP A 7 26.45 -2.52 -13.52
C ASP A 7 25.24 -2.62 -12.58
N VAL A 8 24.12 -1.96 -12.91
CA VAL A 8 22.88 -2.04 -12.12
C VAL A 8 22.32 -3.47 -12.13
N HIS A 9 22.39 -4.18 -13.26
CA HIS A 9 21.93 -5.55 -13.35
C HIS A 9 22.78 -6.49 -12.46
N THR A 10 24.10 -6.31 -12.47
CA THR A 10 25.03 -7.06 -11.62
C THR A 10 24.75 -6.81 -10.13
N LEU A 11 24.62 -5.53 -9.73
CA LEU A 11 24.29 -5.16 -8.35
C LEU A 11 22.95 -5.75 -7.89
N PHE A 12 21.96 -5.82 -8.78
CA PHE A 12 20.67 -6.44 -8.47
C PHE A 12 20.80 -7.94 -8.25
N GLN A 13 21.54 -8.66 -9.09
CA GLN A 13 21.78 -10.10 -8.91
C GLN A 13 22.53 -10.38 -7.60
N GLU A 14 23.56 -9.60 -7.28
CA GLU A 14 24.30 -9.71 -6.02
C GLU A 14 23.40 -9.47 -4.79
N PHE A 15 22.52 -8.45 -4.85
CA PHE A 15 21.55 -8.18 -3.81
C PHE A 15 20.59 -9.35 -3.58
N VAL A 16 20.03 -9.91 -4.66
CA VAL A 16 19.14 -11.07 -4.57
C VAL A 16 19.89 -12.28 -4.01
N GLY A 17 21.07 -12.59 -4.52
CA GLY A 17 21.88 -13.74 -4.06
C GLY A 17 22.28 -13.64 -2.59
N THR A 18 22.55 -12.43 -2.10
CA THR A 18 22.89 -12.18 -0.69
C THR A 18 21.71 -12.45 0.25
N HIS A 19 20.50 -12.04 -0.15
CA HIS A 19 19.30 -12.15 0.69
C HIS A 19 18.52 -13.46 0.49
N ARG A 20 18.76 -14.18 -0.62
CA ARG A 20 18.12 -15.45 -0.95
C ARG A 20 19.13 -16.45 -1.54
N PRO A 21 20.06 -16.98 -0.73
CA PRO A 21 21.12 -17.87 -1.20
C PRO A 21 20.60 -19.19 -1.79
N GLN A 22 19.35 -19.56 -1.52
CA GLN A 22 18.68 -20.73 -2.11
C GLN A 22 18.21 -20.54 -3.56
N ILE A 23 18.21 -19.32 -4.10
CA ILE A 23 17.77 -19.05 -5.48
C ILE A 23 18.88 -19.43 -6.47
N ASP A 24 18.50 -20.13 -7.53
CA ASP A 24 19.32 -20.30 -8.73
C ASP A 24 19.24 -19.02 -9.59
N LEU A 25 20.22 -18.13 -9.42
CA LEU A 25 20.27 -16.85 -10.13
C LEU A 25 20.43 -17.03 -11.65
N GLU A 26 21.18 -18.04 -12.11
CA GLU A 26 21.38 -18.29 -13.54
C GLU A 26 20.06 -18.66 -14.22
N GLN A 27 19.19 -19.38 -13.51
CA GLN A 27 17.88 -19.77 -14.01
C GLN A 27 16.87 -18.60 -14.07
N VAL A 28 16.95 -17.64 -13.15
CA VAL A 28 15.89 -16.62 -12.99
C VAL A 28 16.29 -15.21 -13.47
N ALA A 29 17.58 -14.92 -13.63
CA ALA A 29 18.09 -13.61 -14.05
C ALA A 29 18.00 -13.35 -15.57
N THR A 30 17.00 -13.92 -16.24
CA THR A 30 16.82 -13.85 -17.71
C THR A 30 16.05 -12.61 -18.17
N GLY A 31 15.46 -11.85 -17.24
CA GLY A 31 14.55 -10.74 -17.52
C GLY A 31 13.10 -11.16 -17.82
N GLU A 32 12.78 -12.44 -17.67
CA GLU A 32 11.43 -12.97 -17.80
C GLU A 32 10.54 -12.63 -16.59
N THR A 33 9.22 -12.70 -16.79
CA THR A 33 8.23 -12.48 -15.72
C THR A 33 7.67 -13.80 -15.23
N TRP A 34 7.63 -13.98 -13.91
CA TRP A 34 7.12 -15.20 -13.26
C TRP A 34 5.77 -14.95 -12.60
N TYR A 35 4.78 -15.81 -12.88
CA TYR A 35 3.50 -15.81 -12.16
C TYR A 35 3.65 -16.39 -10.76
N GLY A 36 2.75 -16.00 -9.83
CA GLY A 36 2.87 -16.29 -8.41
C GLY A 36 3.26 -17.73 -8.05
N GLN A 37 2.55 -18.73 -8.59
CA GLN A 37 2.85 -20.15 -8.29
C GLN A 37 4.27 -20.52 -8.74
N ARG A 38 4.68 -20.08 -9.92
CA ARG A 38 6.01 -20.33 -10.46
C ARG A 38 7.09 -19.61 -9.65
N ALA A 39 6.78 -18.43 -9.13
CA ALA A 39 7.67 -17.70 -8.24
C ALA A 39 7.88 -18.42 -6.89
N ILE A 40 6.89 -19.16 -6.37
CA ILE A 40 7.11 -20.06 -5.22
C ILE A 40 8.04 -21.20 -5.63
N ASP A 41 7.77 -21.88 -6.74
CA ASP A 41 8.56 -23.05 -7.18
C ASP A 41 10.05 -22.70 -7.39
N LEU A 42 10.32 -21.46 -7.84
CA LEU A 42 11.65 -20.91 -8.06
C LEU A 42 12.25 -20.23 -6.81
N SER A 43 11.58 -20.31 -5.65
CA SER A 43 11.98 -19.65 -4.40
C SER A 43 12.13 -18.11 -4.48
N LEU A 44 11.50 -17.49 -5.47
CA LEU A 44 11.48 -16.03 -5.68
C LEU A 44 10.59 -15.32 -4.66
N VAL A 45 9.57 -16.00 -4.13
CA VAL A 45 8.70 -15.53 -3.05
C VAL A 45 8.46 -16.64 -2.04
N ASP A 46 8.15 -16.28 -0.80
CA ASP A 46 8.00 -17.26 0.28
C ASP A 46 6.56 -17.78 0.39
N GLN A 47 5.58 -16.95 0.02
CA GLN A 47 4.16 -17.29 0.08
C GLN A 47 3.32 -16.42 -0.87
N ILE A 48 2.21 -16.99 -1.34
CA ILE A 48 1.11 -16.25 -1.97
C ILE A 48 -0.02 -16.16 -0.94
N SER A 49 -0.49 -14.94 -0.69
CA SER A 49 -1.63 -14.68 0.19
C SER A 49 -2.30 -13.37 -0.19
N THR A 50 -3.50 -13.15 0.30
CA THR A 50 -4.19 -11.87 0.17
C THR A 50 -3.68 -10.88 1.23
N SER A 51 -3.86 -9.58 0.98
CA SER A 51 -3.50 -8.54 1.96
C SER A 51 -4.27 -8.71 3.28
N ASP A 52 -5.53 -9.14 3.22
CA ASP A 52 -6.37 -9.37 4.41
C ASP A 52 -5.82 -10.52 5.27
N GLU A 53 -5.40 -11.63 4.64
CA GLU A 53 -4.77 -12.75 5.35
C GLU A 53 -3.44 -12.34 6.00
N TYR A 54 -2.61 -11.58 5.27
CA TYR A 54 -1.34 -11.09 5.79
C TYR A 54 -1.54 -10.19 7.02
N LEU A 55 -2.45 -9.22 6.95
CA LEU A 55 -2.75 -8.31 8.07
C LEU A 55 -3.35 -9.06 9.26
N THR A 56 -4.27 -10.00 9.01
CA THR A 56 -4.90 -10.80 10.07
C THR A 56 -3.84 -11.60 10.84
N ARG A 57 -2.91 -12.25 10.13
CA ARG A 57 -1.79 -12.99 10.75
C ARG A 57 -0.83 -12.06 11.50
N ALA A 58 -0.52 -10.90 10.95
CA ALA A 58 0.36 -9.94 11.61
C ALA A 58 -0.21 -9.46 12.97
N CYS A 59 -1.53 -9.28 13.06
CA CYS A 59 -2.22 -8.92 14.31
C CYS A 59 -2.10 -9.98 15.42
N GLU A 60 -1.77 -11.24 15.10
CA GLU A 60 -1.61 -12.30 16.10
C GLU A 60 -0.31 -12.15 16.90
N SER A 61 0.72 -11.53 16.30
CA SER A 61 2.07 -11.44 16.88
C SER A 61 2.59 -10.01 17.05
N ALA A 62 1.89 -8.99 16.55
CA ALA A 62 2.34 -7.61 16.58
C ALA A 62 1.19 -6.60 16.63
N ASP A 63 1.47 -5.41 17.16
CA ASP A 63 0.55 -4.27 17.08
C ASP A 63 0.53 -3.70 15.66
N VAL A 64 -0.64 -3.74 15.01
CA VAL A 64 -0.82 -3.27 13.63
C VAL A 64 -1.55 -1.94 13.61
N TYR A 65 -0.92 -0.90 13.06
CA TYR A 65 -1.47 0.46 13.00
C TYR A 65 -1.85 0.86 11.58
N ARG A 66 -3.04 1.45 11.41
CA ARG A 66 -3.46 2.08 10.15
C ARG A 66 -3.00 3.53 10.11
N VAL A 67 -2.07 3.83 9.21
CA VAL A 67 -1.70 5.21 8.87
C VAL A 67 -2.49 5.63 7.64
N HIS A 68 -2.99 6.86 7.64
CA HIS A 68 -3.59 7.47 6.46
C HIS A 68 -3.04 8.88 6.31
N TRP A 69 -2.87 9.31 5.06
CA TRP A 69 -2.49 10.67 4.78
C TRP A 69 -3.63 11.61 5.16
N VAL A 70 -3.32 12.70 5.85
CA VAL A 70 -4.27 13.73 6.25
C VAL A 70 -3.86 15.03 5.60
N GLU A 71 -4.77 15.62 4.82
CA GLU A 71 -4.58 16.95 4.30
C GLU A 71 -4.67 17.98 5.44
N HIS A 72 -3.59 18.73 5.64
CA HIS A 72 -3.57 19.82 6.61
C HIS A 72 -4.34 21.02 6.05
N LYS A 73 -5.65 21.07 6.33
CA LYS A 73 -6.47 22.26 6.07
C LYS A 73 -5.89 23.45 6.84
N LYS A 74 -5.85 24.62 6.20
CA LYS A 74 -5.39 25.85 6.85
C LYS A 74 -6.23 26.10 8.11
N PRO A 75 -5.66 26.65 9.20
CA PRO A 75 -6.41 26.94 10.43
C PRO A 75 -7.71 27.72 10.17
N ILE A 76 -7.69 28.62 9.17
CA ILE A 76 -8.85 29.41 8.76
C ILE A 76 -9.96 28.58 8.10
N GLU A 77 -9.61 27.55 7.34
CA GLU A 77 -10.55 26.61 6.72
C GLU A 77 -11.17 25.69 7.79
N ARG A 78 -10.37 25.29 8.79
CA ARG A 78 -10.88 24.53 9.95
C ARG A 78 -11.85 25.36 10.80
N LEU A 79 -11.61 26.67 10.94
CA LEU A 79 -12.51 27.58 11.66
C LEU A 79 -13.79 27.83 10.86
N ALA A 80 -13.69 28.11 9.56
CA ALA A 80 -14.83 28.31 8.67
C ALA A 80 -15.76 27.08 8.67
N ALA A 81 -15.21 25.87 8.54
CA ALA A 81 -15.99 24.63 8.57
C ALA A 81 -16.73 24.40 9.92
N LYS A 82 -16.11 24.81 11.04
CA LYS A 82 -16.75 24.74 12.37
C LYS A 82 -17.87 25.76 12.53
N VAL A 83 -17.69 26.97 12.01
CA VAL A 83 -18.71 28.04 12.02
C VAL A 83 -19.89 27.63 11.15
N GLU A 84 -19.65 27.09 9.94
CA GLU A 84 -20.68 26.56 9.05
C GLU A 84 -21.52 25.47 9.72
N THR A 85 -20.87 24.49 10.35
CA THR A 85 -21.56 23.40 11.08
C THR A 85 -22.40 23.92 12.26
N SER A 86 -21.94 24.99 12.92
CA SER A 86 -22.62 25.58 14.08
C SER A 86 -23.82 26.45 13.65
N LEU A 87 -23.69 27.20 12.56
CA LEU A 87 -24.78 27.98 11.96
C LEU A 87 -25.87 27.06 11.40
N GLN A 88 -25.49 25.95 10.76
CA GLN A 88 -26.44 24.96 10.24
C GLN A 88 -27.27 24.32 11.37
N ARG A 89 -26.65 24.04 12.53
CA ARG A 89 -27.36 23.53 13.72
C ARG A 89 -28.28 24.57 14.37
N TRP A 90 -27.90 25.86 14.36
CA TRP A 90 -28.68 26.92 15.00
C TRP A 90 -29.85 27.41 14.14
N LEU A 91 -29.68 27.48 12.82
CA LEU A 91 -30.74 27.89 11.89
C LEU A 91 -31.77 26.79 11.61
N GLY A 92 -31.60 25.57 12.15
CA GLY A 92 -32.54 24.46 11.96
C GLY A 92 -32.73 24.03 10.50
N VAL A 93 -31.86 24.48 9.58
CA VAL A 93 -31.93 24.15 8.16
C VAL A 93 -31.29 22.77 7.95
N ASP A 94 -32.07 21.73 8.21
CA ASP A 94 -31.76 20.39 7.75
C ASP A 94 -32.03 20.31 6.23
N ILE A 95 -30.99 20.58 5.41
CA ILE A 95 -31.05 20.43 3.96
C ILE A 95 -31.29 18.97 3.50
N ARG A 96 -31.37 17.98 4.42
CA ARG A 96 -31.79 16.61 4.11
C ARG A 96 -33.29 16.36 4.26
N SER A 97 -34.09 17.35 4.69
CA SER A 97 -35.51 17.13 4.97
C SER A 97 -36.47 17.35 3.78
N TRP A 98 -35.99 17.72 2.59
CA TRP A 98 -36.84 17.72 1.37
C TRP A 98 -36.77 16.40 0.61
N ARG A 99 -37.30 15.35 1.23
CA ARG A 99 -37.87 14.19 0.52
C ARG A 99 -39.17 13.84 1.22
N ARG A 100 -40.27 14.48 0.78
CA ARG A 100 -41.61 14.00 1.14
C ARG A 100 -41.94 12.76 0.29
N PRO A 101 -42.66 11.79 0.87
CA PRO A 101 -43.15 10.63 0.15
C PRO A 101 -44.35 11.02 -0.70
N GLY A 102 -44.35 10.48 -1.92
CA GLY A 102 -45.44 10.45 -2.89
C GLY A 102 -45.03 9.43 -3.93
#